data_AF-A1VX41-F1
#
_entry.id   AF-A1VX41-F1
#
_cell.length_a   1.000
_cell.length_b   1.000
_cell.length_c   1.000
_cell.angle_alpha   90.00
_cell.angle_beta   90.00
_cell.angle_gamma   90.00
#
_symmetry.space_group_name_H-M   'P 1'
#
loop_
_entity.id
_entity.type
_entity.pdbx_description
1 polymer ?
#
loop_
_entity_poly.entity_id
_entity_poly.type
_entity_poly.pdbx_seq_one_letter_code
_entity_poly.pdbx_strand_id
1 'polypeptide(L)' 'MDEKLTPYDPAAALVNEDEIAFFIADALETGDAPYIAKARAMAARAQGMHRMAGQAGLLREHQGPTGA' A
#
# COMPACT_ATOMS: atom_id res chain seq x y z
N MET A 1 -24.48 6.61 -22.44
CA MET A 1 -24.03 6.03 -21.17
C MET A 1 -22.74 6.74 -20.81
N ASP A 2 -22.76 7.64 -19.83
CA ASP A 2 -21.55 8.30 -19.32
C ASP A 2 -21.05 7.47 -18.13
N GLU A 3 -20.21 6.49 -18.39
CA GLU A 3 -19.58 5.70 -17.34
C GLU A 3 -18.49 6.54 -16.68
N LYS A 4 -18.72 6.91 -15.43
CA LYS A 4 -17.79 7.73 -14.65
C LYS A 4 -16.62 6.86 -14.20
N LEU A 5 -15.49 6.95 -14.91
CA LEU A 5 -14.27 6.26 -14.52
C LEU A 5 -13.71 6.85 -13.23
N THR A 6 -13.40 5.99 -12.27
CA THR A 6 -12.67 6.38 -11.05
C THR A 6 -11.18 6.12 -11.26
N PRO A 7 -10.29 7.01 -10.80
CA PRO A 7 -8.86 6.75 -10.83
C PRO A 7 -8.53 5.53 -9.96
N TYR A 8 -7.92 4.52 -10.56
CA TYR A 8 -7.42 3.34 -9.84
C TYR A 8 -5.99 3.60 -9.36
N ASP A 9 -5.76 3.49 -8.04
CA ASP A 9 -4.42 3.49 -7.43
C ASP A 9 -4.04 2.05 -7.07
N PRO A 10 -3.15 1.38 -7.83
CA PRO A 10 -2.74 0.02 -7.53
C PRO A 10 -2.06 -0.13 -6.17
N ALA A 11 -1.43 0.92 -5.64
CA ALA A 11 -0.80 0.88 -4.33
C ALA A 11 -1.82 0.72 -3.20
N ALA A 12 -3.05 1.20 -3.40
CA ALA A 12 -4.14 1.04 -2.43
C ALA A 12 -4.67 -0.40 -2.37
N ALA A 13 -4.42 -1.21 -3.40
CA ALA A 13 -4.81 -2.62 -3.45
C ALA A 13 -3.77 -3.56 -2.82
N LEU A 14 -2.57 -3.06 -2.48
CA LEU A 14 -1.51 -3.84 -1.84
C LEU A 14 -1.65 -3.71 -0.32
N VAL A 15 -2.56 -4.47 0.30
CA VAL A 15 -2.99 -4.29 1.69
C VAL A 15 -2.19 -5.08 2.73
N ASN A 16 -1.28 -5.95 2.31
CA ASN A 16 -0.42 -6.72 3.21
C ASN A 16 0.90 -7.13 2.52
N GLU A 17 1.81 -7.72 3.30
CA GLU A 17 3.14 -8.11 2.83
C GLU A 17 3.09 -9.23 1.78
N ASP A 18 2.13 -10.16 1.88
CA ASP A 18 1.97 -11.27 0.92
C ASP A 18 1.54 -10.76 -0.46
N GLU A 19 0.60 -9.81 -0.51
CA GLU A 19 0.16 -9.17 -1.75
C GLU A 19 1.29 -8.35 -2.40
N ILE A 20 2.10 -7.67 -1.59
CA ILE A 20 3.28 -6.95 -2.08
C ILE A 20 4.29 -7.95 -2.67
N ALA A 21 4.55 -9.06 -1.98
CA ALA A 21 5.49 -10.08 -2.45
C ALA A 21 5.03 -10.70 -3.76
N PHE A 22 3.74 -11.05 -3.86
CA PHE A 22 3.14 -11.58 -5.08
C PHE A 22 3.23 -10.59 -6.24
N PHE A 23 2.88 -9.32 -6.01
CA PHE A 23 2.93 -8.27 -7.02
C PHE A 23 4.35 -8.03 -7.57
N ILE A 24 5.38 -8.07 -6.71
CA ILE A 24 6.77 -7.95 -7.15
C ILE A 24 7.23 -9.20 -7.90
N ALA A 25 6.83 -10.40 -7.47
CA ALA A 25 7.17 -11.64 -8.15
C ALA A 25 6.61 -11.66 -9.59
N ASP A 26 5.32 -11.34 -9.75
CA ASP A 26 4.66 -11.22 -11.05
C ASP A 26 5.37 -10.20 -11.96
N ALA A 27 5.74 -9.03 -11.40
CA ALA A 27 6.49 -8.04 -12.16
C ALA A 27 7.87 -8.53 -12.62
N LEU A 28 8.56 -9.35 -11.81
CA LEU A 28 9.86 -9.91 -12.18
C LEU A 28 9.75 -10.93 -13.33
N GLU A 29 8.66 -11.70 -13.41
CA GLU A 29 8.43 -12.68 -14.48
C GLU A 29 8.31 -12.01 -15.86
N THR A 30 7.96 -10.73 -15.91
CA THR A 30 7.90 -9.98 -17.18
C THR A 30 9.26 -9.76 -17.84
N GLY A 31 10.35 -9.75 -17.06
CA GLY A 31 11.69 -9.37 -17.53
C GLY A 31 11.81 -7.90 -17.98
N ASP A 32 10.77 -7.07 -17.83
CA ASP A 32 10.76 -5.67 -18.24
C ASP A 32 11.28 -4.79 -17.09
N ALA A 33 12.53 -4.34 -17.21
CA ALA A 33 13.19 -3.54 -16.18
C ALA A 33 12.42 -2.23 -15.82
N PRO A 34 11.95 -1.41 -16.78
CA PRO A 34 11.05 -0.30 -16.50
C PRO A 34 9.78 -0.69 -15.71
N TYR A 35 9.14 -1.79 -16.07
CA TYR A 35 7.92 -2.26 -15.38
C TYR A 35 8.23 -2.70 -13.94
N ILE A 36 9.31 -3.46 -13.73
CA ILE A 36 9.77 -3.90 -12.42
C ILE A 36 10.07 -2.70 -11.51
N ALA A 37 10.74 -1.66 -12.04
CA ALA A 37 11.02 -0.44 -11.29
C ALA A 37 9.73 0.27 -10.86
N LYS A 38 8.72 0.32 -11.74
CA LYS A 38 7.40 0.89 -11.43
C LYS A 38 6.68 0.09 -10.35
N ALA A 39 6.70 -1.24 -10.44
CA ALA A 39 6.10 -2.12 -9.44
C ALA A 39 6.74 -1.92 -8.05
N ARG A 40 8.07 -1.82 -7.98
CA ARG A 40 8.79 -1.52 -6.74
C ARG A 40 8.40 -0.17 -6.13
N ALA A 41 8.22 0.86 -6.94
CA ALA A 41 7.78 2.17 -6.45
C ALA A 41 6.36 2.12 -5.84
N MET A 42 5.45 1.36 -6.44
CA MET A 42 4.10 1.15 -5.91
C MET A 42 4.12 0.37 -4.59
N ALA A 43 4.91 -0.70 -4.50
CA ALA A 43 5.09 -1.47 -3.27
C ALA A 43 5.65 -0.62 -2.12
N ALA A 44 6.65 0.22 -2.39
CA ALA A 44 7.23 1.13 -1.38
C ALA A 44 6.19 2.12 -0.83
N ARG A 45 5.31 2.64 -1.70
CA ARG A 45 4.19 3.51 -1.28
C ARG A 45 3.19 2.76 -0.40
N ALA A 46 2.80 1.55 -0.79
CA ALA A 46 1.88 0.71 -0.02
C ALA A 46 2.43 0.41 1.39
N GLN A 47 3.71 0.05 1.50
CA GLN A 47 4.37 -0.18 2.79
C GLN A 47 4.37 1.06 3.70
N GLY A 48 4.55 2.26 3.12
CA GLY A 48 4.43 3.52 3.85
C GLY A 48 3.02 3.72 4.40
N MET A 49 1.98 3.41 3.62
CA MET A 49 0.58 3.54 4.02
C MET A 49 0.23 2.59 5.18
N HIS A 50 0.73 1.35 5.15
CA HIS A 50 0.52 0.37 6.23
C HIS A 50 1.13 0.80 7.56
N ARG A 51 2.38 1.28 7.52
CA ARG A 51 3.02 1.77 8.74
C ARG A 51 2.31 2.99 9.32
N MET A 52 1.76 3.86 8.48
CA MET A 52 0.98 5.02 8.95
C MET A 52 -0.36 4.59 9.56
N ALA A 53 -1.07 3.65 8.95
CA ALA A 53 -2.33 3.14 9.48
C ALA A 53 -2.15 2.44 10.85
N GLY A 54 -1.10 1.61 10.99
CA GLY A 54 -0.75 0.98 12.26
C GLY A 54 -0.40 1.99 13.35
N GLN A 55 0.41 3.01 13.04
CA GLN A 55 0.76 4.07 13.99
C GLN A 55 -0.45 4.95 14.38
N ALA A 56 -1.36 5.24 13.45
CA ALA A 56 -2.56 6.01 13.72
C ALA A 56 -3.56 5.26 14.63
N GLY A 57 -3.59 3.93 14.57
CA GLY A 57 -4.30 3.08 15.53
C GLY A 57 -3.69 3.19 16.94
N LEU A 58 -2.36 3.03 17.03
CA LEU A 58 -1.58 3.12 18.28
C LEU A 58 -1.68 4.48 18.99
N LEU A 59 -1.79 5.58 18.25
CA LEU A 59 -1.97 6.90 18.86
C LEU A 59 -3.37 7.09 19.46
N ARG A 60 -4.38 6.35 18.99
CA ARG A 60 -5.77 6.46 19.45
C ARG A 60 -6.02 5.65 20.72
N GLU A 61 -5.29 4.57 20.95
CA GLU A 61 -5.36 3.75 22.17
C GLU A 61 -4.53 4.28 23.35
N HIS A 62 -3.51 5.10 23.09
CA HIS A 62 -2.68 5.67 24.16
C HIS A 62 -3.22 6.97 24.78
N GLN A 63 -4.29 7.57 24.23
CA GLN A 63 -5.00 8.69 24.86
C GLN A 63 -6.14 8.19 25.74
N GLY A 64 -5.82 7.39 26.77
CA GLY A 64 -6.69 7.24 27.92
C GLY A 64 -6.76 8.57 28.69
N PRO A 65 -7.89 8.93 29.34
CA PRO A 65 -7.98 10.18 30.07
C PRO A 65 -6.96 10.15 31.22
N THR A 66 -5.90 10.95 31.11
CA THR A 66 -5.09 11.32 32.28
C THR A 66 -5.96 12.19 33.16
N GLY A 67 -6.78 11.55 33.99
CA GLY A 67 -7.54 12.16 35.06
C GLY A 67 -7.05 11.61 36.39
N ALA A 68 -6.34 12.44 37.13
CA ALA A 68 -6.41 12.62 38.59
C ALA A 68 -5.46 13.76 38.99
#